data_AF-A0A948WEX3-F1
#
_entry.id   AF-A0A948WEX3-F1
#
_cell.length_a   1.000
_cell.length_b   1.000
_cell.length_c   1.000
_cell.angle_alpha   90.00
_cell.angle_beta   90.00
_cell.angle_gamma   90.00
#
_symmetry.space_group_name_H-M   'P 1'
#
loop_
_entity.id
_entity.type
_entity.pdbx_description
1 polymer ?
#
loop_
_entity_poly.entity_id
_entity_poly.type
_entity_poly.pdbx_seq_one_letter_code
_entity_poly.pdbx_strand_id
1 'polypeptide(L)'
;MQSLPPKSSGSYRILHTADWHLGKLLNDQSRDEEHERFLEWLLALATEAAAHAILVAGDIFDSANPPQSALSRYYNFVSGLNLALRVPVRAP
;
A
#
# COMPACT_ATOMS: atom_id res chain seq x y z
N MET A 1 8.70 12.10 -12.92
CA MET A 1 9.33 11.43 -11.76
C MET A 1 10.83 11.40 -11.96
N GLN A 2 11.63 11.42 -10.89
CA GLN A 2 13.02 10.99 -10.95
C GLN A 2 13.03 9.45 -11.05
N SER A 3 14.00 8.88 -11.77
CA SER A 3 14.17 7.42 -11.81
C SER A 3 14.68 6.89 -10.47
N LEU A 4 14.19 5.73 -10.06
CA LEU A 4 14.69 5.07 -8.85
C LEU A 4 16.18 4.69 -9.03
N PRO A 5 17.01 4.80 -7.98
CA PRO A 5 18.39 4.34 -8.04
C PRO A 5 18.43 2.81 -8.30
N PRO A 6 19.44 2.30 -9.03
CA PRO A 6 19.56 0.87 -9.30
C PRO A 6 19.66 0.08 -8.00
N LYS A 7 18.97 -1.07 -7.94
CA LYS A 7 19.02 -1.99 -6.80
C LYS A 7 20.31 -2.80 -6.86
N SER A 8 21.18 -2.68 -5.87
CA SER A 8 22.43 -3.46 -5.81
C SER A 8 22.14 -4.94 -5.50
N SER A 9 22.94 -5.84 -6.07
CA SER A 9 22.80 -7.28 -5.82
C SER A 9 22.94 -7.60 -4.33
N GLY A 10 22.07 -8.47 -3.81
CA GLY A 10 22.02 -8.81 -2.38
C GLY A 10 21.44 -7.74 -1.45
N SER A 11 21.10 -6.54 -1.94
CA SER A 11 20.49 -5.49 -1.08
C SER A 11 19.00 -5.72 -0.86
N TYR A 12 18.56 -5.55 0.38
CA TYR A 12 17.14 -5.36 0.68
C TYR A 12 16.68 -3.95 0.28
N ARG A 13 15.38 -3.84 0.04
CA ARG A 13 14.68 -2.61 -0.34
C ARG A 13 13.28 -2.69 0.23
N ILE A 14 12.90 -1.67 0.99
CA ILE A 14 11.63 -1.55 1.69
C ILE A 14 11.06 -0.19 1.28
N LEU A 15 9.77 -0.12 0.93
CA LEU A 15 9.07 1.16 0.82
C LEU A 15 8.50 1.51 2.19
N HIS A 16 8.63 2.77 2.61
CA HIS A 16 8.15 3.25 3.91
C HIS A 16 7.09 4.34 3.71
N THR A 17 6.00 4.23 4.45
CA THR A 17 4.82 5.12 4.39
C THR A 17 4.09 5.06 5.74
N ALA A 18 3.16 5.98 6.01
CA ALA A 18 2.40 6.07 7.26
C ALA A 18 1.09 6.85 6.99
N ASP A 19 0.23 6.93 8.00
CA ASP A 19 -0.86 7.91 8.11
C ASP A 19 -1.84 7.94 6.92
N TRP A 20 -2.24 6.75 6.46
CA TRP A 20 -3.15 6.61 5.31
C TRP A 20 -4.58 7.06 5.61
N HIS A 21 -5.06 6.88 6.84
CA HIS A 21 -6.41 7.19 7.28
C HIS A 21 -7.50 6.74 6.29
N LEU A 22 -7.48 5.48 5.84
CA LEU A 22 -8.50 4.98 4.92
C LEU A 22 -9.89 5.08 5.56
N GLY A 23 -10.84 5.65 4.81
CA GLY A 23 -12.20 5.98 5.27
C GLY A 23 -12.37 7.41 5.79
N LYS A 24 -11.32 8.23 5.84
CA LYS A 24 -11.38 9.64 6.27
C LYS A 24 -12.32 10.47 5.40
N LEU A 25 -13.12 11.31 6.04
CA LEU A 25 -13.85 12.41 5.41
C LEU A 25 -13.11 13.73 5.65
N LEU A 26 -13.15 14.64 4.68
CA LEU A 26 -12.62 15.99 4.80
C LEU A 26 -13.69 16.99 4.36
N ASN A 27 -14.22 17.79 5.28
CA ASN A 27 -15.37 18.67 5.04
C ASN A 27 -16.56 17.91 4.41
N ASP A 28 -16.90 16.77 5.03
CA ASP A 28 -17.92 15.80 4.60
C ASP A 28 -17.71 15.16 3.22
N GLN A 29 -16.60 15.47 2.51
CA GLN A 29 -16.23 14.82 1.26
C GLN A 29 -15.38 13.57 1.53
N SER A 30 -15.68 12.47 0.85
CA SER A 30 -14.83 11.28 0.90
C SER A 30 -13.49 11.53 0.19
N ARG A 31 -12.44 10.84 0.65
CA ARG A 31 -11.12 10.77 0.03
C ARG A 31 -10.91 9.45 -0.75
N ASP A 32 -12.02 8.75 -1.04
CA ASP A 32 -12.03 7.40 -1.62
C ASP A 32 -11.49 7.31 -3.07
N GLU A 33 -11.44 8.37 -3.87
CA GLU A 33 -10.77 8.32 -5.19
C GLU A 33 -9.25 8.43 -5.02
N GLU A 34 -8.79 9.44 -4.30
CA GLU A 34 -7.38 9.73 -4.06
C GLU A 34 -6.69 8.58 -3.30
N HIS A 35 -7.40 7.89 -2.40
CA HIS A 35 -6.92 6.67 -1.76
C HIS A 35 -6.80 5.46 -2.71
N GLU A 36 -7.64 5.33 -3.75
CA GLU A 36 -7.46 4.24 -4.73
C GLU A 36 -6.19 4.50 -5.53
N ARG A 37 -6.10 5.72 -6.08
CA ARG A 37 -5.02 6.13 -6.98
C ARG A 37 -3.66 6.15 -6.26
N PHE A 38 -3.65 6.44 -4.96
CA PHE A 38 -2.47 6.28 -4.09
C PHE A 38 -2.05 4.81 -3.96
N LEU A 39 -2.99 3.89 -3.70
CA LEU A 39 -2.67 2.46 -3.48
C LEU A 39 -2.33 1.73 -4.79
N GLU A 40 -2.99 2.06 -5.90
CA GLU A 40 -2.62 1.65 -7.26
C GLU A 40 -1.18 2.09 -7.58
N TRP A 41 -0.86 3.37 -7.36
CA TRP A 41 0.48 3.92 -7.54
C TRP A 41 1.51 3.24 -6.64
N LEU A 42 1.18 2.99 -5.37
CA LEU A 42 2.09 2.35 -4.41
C LEU A 42 2.37 0.88 -4.79
N LEU A 43 1.37 0.16 -5.30
CA LEU A 43 1.52 -1.20 -5.82
C LEU A 43 2.39 -1.24 -7.09
N ALA A 44 2.18 -0.29 -8.02
CA ALA A 44 3.02 -0.12 -9.20
C ALA A 44 4.47 0.22 -8.81
N LEU A 45 4.66 1.16 -7.88
CA LEU A 45 5.96 1.57 -7.36
C LEU A 45 6.69 0.42 -6.66
N ALA A 46 6.01 -0.40 -5.86
CA ALA A 46 6.59 -1.57 -5.22
C ALA A 46 7.13 -2.59 -6.24
N THR A 47 6.41 -2.73 -7.36
CA THR A 47 6.77 -3.60 -8.49
C THR A 47 7.97 -3.03 -9.26
N GLU A 48 7.91 -1.75 -9.67
CA GLU A 48 9.00 -1.05 -10.37
C GLU A 48 10.29 -1.02 -9.54
N ALA A 49 10.17 -0.74 -8.24
CA ALA A 49 11.29 -0.69 -7.32
C ALA A 49 11.94 -2.06 -7.06
N ALA A 50 11.26 -3.17 -7.40
CA ALA A 50 11.54 -4.51 -6.91
C ALA A 50 11.71 -4.53 -5.38
N ALA A 51 10.73 -3.95 -4.67
CA ALA A 51 10.68 -3.94 -3.21
C ALA A 51 10.50 -5.37 -2.65
N HIS A 52 10.95 -5.62 -1.43
CA HIS A 52 10.71 -6.89 -0.73
C HIS A 52 9.63 -6.78 0.35
N ALA A 53 9.34 -5.56 0.80
CA ALA A 53 8.31 -5.25 1.77
C ALA A 53 7.84 -3.80 1.61
N ILE A 54 6.64 -3.52 2.10
CA ILE A 54 6.17 -2.17 2.41
C ILE A 54 5.95 -2.12 3.91
N LEU A 55 6.50 -1.11 4.57
CA LEU A 55 6.30 -0.82 5.98
C LEU A 55 5.34 0.37 6.08
N VAL A 56 4.17 0.14 6.71
CA VAL A 56 3.17 1.17 7.01
C VAL A 56 3.25 1.49 8.50
N ALA A 57 3.81 2.64 8.85
CA ALA A 57 4.20 3.00 10.21
C ALA A 57 3.15 3.87 10.95
N GLY A 58 1.89 3.48 10.88
CA GLY A 58 0.78 4.17 11.55
C GLY A 58 -0.53 4.14 10.77
N ASP A 59 -1.64 4.35 11.48
CA ASP A 59 -2.95 4.81 11.02
C ASP A 59 -3.35 4.43 9.58
N ILE A 60 -3.47 3.12 9.35
CA ILE A 60 -4.04 2.55 8.11
C ILE A 60 -5.49 3.00 7.91
N PHE A 61 -6.26 3.14 8.98
CA PHE A 61 -7.69 3.48 8.97
C PHE A 61 -7.94 4.76 9.78
N ASP A 62 -8.94 5.54 9.38
CA ASP A 62 -9.29 6.80 10.09
C ASP A 62 -10.00 6.58 11.43
N SER A 63 -10.57 5.38 11.66
CA SER A 63 -11.24 5.02 12.89
C SER A 63 -11.08 3.54 13.22
N ALA A 64 -11.37 3.16 14.47
CA ALA A 64 -11.33 1.78 14.95
C ALA A 64 -12.45 0.88 14.37
N ASN A 65 -13.45 1.46 13.70
CA ASN A 65 -14.50 0.74 13.00
C ASN A 65 -14.67 1.34 11.58
N PRO A 66 -13.71 1.08 10.67
CA PRO A 66 -13.68 1.70 9.36
C PRO A 66 -14.86 1.28 8.46
N PRO A 67 -15.28 2.14 7.52
CA PRO A 67 -16.33 1.80 6.57
C PRO A 67 -15.91 0.66 5.64
N GLN A 68 -16.90 -0.06 5.10
CA GLN A 68 -16.65 -1.21 4.21
C GLN A 68 -15.87 -0.82 2.93
N SER A 69 -15.94 0.43 2.46
CA SER A 69 -15.10 0.93 1.36
C SER A 69 -13.61 0.88 1.72
N ALA A 70 -13.24 1.40 2.89
CA ALA A 70 -11.86 1.41 3.40
C ALA A 70 -11.32 -0.01 3.63
N LEU A 71 -12.13 -0.91 4.21
CA LEU A 71 -11.77 -2.32 4.40
C LEU A 71 -11.55 -3.03 3.05
N SER A 72 -12.49 -2.89 2.11
CA SER A 72 -12.42 -3.56 0.80
C SER A 72 -11.17 -3.10 0.04
N ARG A 73 -10.90 -1.80 0.04
CA ARG A 73 -9.70 -1.19 -0.54
C ARG A 73 -8.40 -1.72 0.07
N TYR A 74 -8.31 -1.78 1.40
CA TYR A 74 -7.15 -2.33 2.09
C TYR A 74 -6.88 -3.80 1.69
N TYR A 75 -7.93 -4.64 1.70
CA TYR A 75 -7.78 -6.05 1.31
C TYR A 75 -7.50 -6.25 -0.18
N ASN A 76 -8.04 -5.40 -1.06
CA ASN A 76 -7.68 -5.38 -2.48
C ASN A 76 -6.18 -5.07 -2.67
N PHE A 77 -5.67 -4.04 -2.00
CA PHE A 77 -4.26 -3.66 -2.06
C PHE A 77 -3.33 -4.76 -1.51
N VAL A 78 -3.65 -5.36 -0.35
CA VAL A 78 -2.88 -6.47 0.23
C VAL A 78 -2.90 -7.71 -0.70
N SER A 79 -4.04 -7.99 -1.35
CA SER A 79 -4.15 -9.07 -2.34
C SER A 79 -3.29 -8.79 -3.58
N GLY A 80 -3.31 -7.55 -4.07
CA GLY A 80 -2.46 -7.09 -5.17
C GLY A 80 -0.97 -7.21 -4.85
N LEU A 81 -0.54 -6.81 -3.65
CA LEU A 81 0.85 -6.97 -3.20
C LEU A 81 1.30 -8.42 -3.18
N ASN A 82 0.47 -9.34 -2.69
CA ASN A 82 0.79 -10.76 -2.64
C ASN A 82 1.07 -11.33 -4.05
N LEU A 83 0.21 -11.01 -5.01
CA LEU A 83 0.36 -11.39 -6.42
C LEU A 83 1.59 -10.74 -7.08
N ALA A 84 1.83 -9.45 -6.82
CA ALA A 84 2.93 -8.70 -7.43
C ALA A 84 4.32 -9.10 -6.88
N LEU A 85 4.44 -9.26 -5.56
CA LEU A 85 5.72 -9.54 -4.89
C LEU A 85 6.09 -11.04 -4.89
N ARG A 86 5.16 -11.93 -5.29
CA ARG A 86 5.36 -13.39 -5.39
C ARG A 86 5.96 -14.03 -4.13
N VAL A 87 5.55 -13.57 -2.95
CA VAL A 87 5.91 -14.25 -1.70
C VAL A 87 5.19 -15.61 -1.70
N PRO A 88 5.90 -16.75 -1.68
CA PRO A 88 5.24 -18.04 -1.76
C PRO A 88 4.46 -18.31 -0.47
N VAL A 89 3.13 -18.25 -0.56
CA VAL A 89 2.22 -18.57 0.55
C VAL A 89 2.38 -20.04 0.92
N ARG A 90 3.23 -20.31 1.92
CA ARG A 90 3.26 -21.59 2.62
C ARG A 90 2.18 -21.58 3.69
N ALA A 91 1.07 -22.27 3.40
CA ALA A 91 0.25 -22.83 4.47
C ALA A 91 1.08 -23.85 5.29
N PRO A 92 0.77 -24.06 6.57
CA PRO A 92 1.38 -25.12 7.39
C PRO A 92 0.99 -26.53 6.90
#